data_AF-A0A0R3XAD0-F1
#
_entry.id   AF-A0A0R3XAD0-F1
#
_cell.length_a   1.000
_cell.length_b   1.000
_cell.length_c   1.000
_cell.angle_alpha   90.00
_cell.angle_beta   90.00
_cell.angle_gamma   90.00
#
_symmetry.space_group_name_H-M   'P 1'
#
loop_
_entity.id
_entity.type
_entity.pdbx_description
1 polymer ?
#
loop_
_entity_poly.entity_id
_entity_poly.type
_entity_poly.pdbx_seq_one_letter_code
_entity_poly.pdbx_strand_id
1 'polypeptide(L)'
;MLIIHGNETGRIVCQPIEFDKDNDNDGHIDFIAAATNLRAMMYGLPEAERFEVKRIAGRIIPAIATTTAAVAGLVSLEVLKYICFSGTSSEIECLTNHSRNNFANLSLPSVLSALPGLCVTKNLPNNTHFTVWDRWEMKLPTKTSTLKEFIELIKREKGLNVSLITQNCRPIYMTHLPNFERNLRKPMLPMLKYTPKDSYVDLVVAYEGDSDSDDVEGPSFRLMLPSD
;
A
#
# COMPACT_ATOMS: atom_id res chain seq x y z
N MET A 1 -18.77 -15.27 19.89
CA MET A 1 -19.57 -15.81 21.02
C MET A 1 -20.30 -14.62 21.66
N LEU A 2 -21.48 -14.81 22.26
CA LEU A 2 -22.26 -13.73 22.89
C LEU A 2 -22.50 -14.08 24.35
N ILE A 3 -22.30 -13.13 25.26
CA ILE A 3 -22.75 -13.27 26.66
C ILE A 3 -24.14 -12.64 26.76
N ILE A 4 -25.08 -13.37 27.34
CA ILE A 4 -26.46 -12.92 27.51
C ILE A 4 -26.65 -12.52 28.97
N HIS A 5 -26.99 -11.24 29.20
CA HIS A 5 -27.33 -10.74 30.52
C HIS A 5 -28.74 -10.12 30.51
N GLY A 6 -29.48 -10.32 31.60
CA GLY A 6 -30.73 -9.62 31.85
C GLY A 6 -30.44 -8.24 32.43
N ASN A 7 -30.93 -7.18 31.78
CA ASN A 7 -30.89 -5.83 32.35
C ASN A 7 -32.02 -5.68 33.41
N GLU A 8 -31.91 -4.69 34.29
CA GLU A 8 -32.90 -4.37 35.36
C GLU A 8 -34.33 -4.13 34.82
N THR A 9 -34.45 -3.89 33.51
CA THR A 9 -35.72 -3.70 32.77
C THR A 9 -36.32 -5.00 32.21
N GLY A 10 -35.73 -6.17 32.48
CA GLY A 10 -36.15 -7.46 31.94
C GLY A 10 -35.81 -7.67 30.46
N ARG A 11 -35.09 -6.72 29.84
CA ARG A 11 -34.66 -6.81 28.43
C ARG A 11 -33.34 -7.58 28.33
N ILE A 12 -33.33 -8.59 27.48
CA ILE A 12 -32.15 -9.40 27.18
C ILE A 12 -31.20 -8.58 26.30
N VAL A 13 -29.95 -8.42 26.74
CA VAL A 13 -28.89 -7.76 25.98
C VAL A 13 -27.81 -8.79 25.66
N CYS A 14 -27.46 -8.90 24.39
CA CYS A 14 -26.37 -9.75 23.92
C CYS A 14 -25.10 -8.91 23.78
N GLN A 15 -24.06 -9.28 24.51
CA GLN A 15 -22.75 -8.62 24.43
C GLN A 15 -21.81 -9.45 23.54
N PRO A 16 -21.24 -8.86 22.47
CA PRO A 16 -20.22 -9.53 21.68
C PRO A 16 -18.99 -9.80 22.53
N ILE A 17 -18.52 -11.05 22.47
CA ILE A 17 -17.21 -11.42 23.02
C ILE A 17 -16.16 -11.12 21.94
N GLU A 18 -15.21 -10.25 22.29
CA GLU A 18 -14.02 -10.02 21.48
C GLU A 18 -13.02 -11.14 21.74
N PHE A 19 -12.54 -11.75 20.65
CA PHE A 19 -11.59 -12.85 20.76
C PHE A 19 -10.22 -12.33 21.20
N ASP A 20 -9.78 -12.79 22.36
CA ASP A 20 -8.42 -12.65 22.84
C ASP A 20 -7.76 -14.03 22.92
N LYS A 21 -6.63 -14.19 22.23
CA LYS A 21 -5.85 -15.43 22.19
C LYS A 21 -4.82 -15.49 23.32
N ASP A 22 -4.46 -14.35 23.90
CA ASP A 22 -3.36 -14.20 24.85
C ASP A 22 -3.85 -14.22 26.31
N ASN A 23 -5.14 -14.00 26.55
CA ASN A 23 -5.78 -14.18 27.84
C ASN A 23 -6.20 -15.63 28.07
N ASP A 24 -5.47 -16.36 28.91
CA ASP A 24 -5.80 -17.77 29.20
C ASP A 24 -6.97 -17.93 30.19
N ASN A 25 -7.52 -16.85 30.76
CA ASN A 25 -8.58 -16.91 31.78
C ASN A 25 -10.01 -16.76 31.23
N ASP A 26 -10.17 -16.33 29.98
CA ASP A 26 -11.50 -16.10 29.37
C ASP A 26 -12.10 -17.36 28.71
N GLY A 27 -11.32 -18.44 28.63
CA GLY A 27 -11.74 -19.71 28.05
C GLY A 27 -11.94 -19.69 26.53
N HIS A 28 -11.53 -18.64 25.82
CA HIS A 28 -11.70 -18.55 24.37
C HIS A 28 -10.99 -19.70 23.64
N ILE A 29 -9.72 -19.92 23.98
CA ILE A 29 -8.92 -21.00 23.40
C ILE A 29 -9.44 -22.38 23.83
N ASP A 30 -9.92 -22.51 25.06
CA ASP A 30 -10.45 -23.78 25.57
C ASP A 30 -11.71 -24.19 24.81
N PHE A 31 -12.60 -23.23 24.56
CA PHE A 31 -13.78 -23.45 23.73
C PHE A 31 -13.40 -23.88 22.31
N ILE A 32 -12.46 -23.18 21.67
CA ILE A 32 -12.03 -23.50 20.30
C ILE A 32 -11.36 -24.89 20.27
N ALA A 33 -10.51 -25.22 21.24
CA ALA A 33 -9.83 -26.51 21.32
C ALA A 33 -10.82 -27.66 21.51
N ALA A 34 -11.75 -27.54 22.44
CA ALA A 34 -12.78 -28.55 22.67
C ALA A 34 -13.66 -28.74 21.43
N ALA A 35 -14.16 -27.66 20.83
CA ALA A 35 -14.99 -27.73 19.63
C ALA A 35 -14.23 -28.34 18.43
N THR A 36 -12.96 -28.00 18.26
CA THR A 36 -12.10 -28.54 17.19
C THR A 36 -11.87 -30.04 17.38
N ASN A 37 -11.52 -30.48 18.60
CA ASN A 37 -11.24 -31.88 18.87
C ASN A 37 -12.51 -32.75 18.82
N LEU A 38 -13.66 -32.24 19.30
CA LEU A 38 -14.95 -32.91 19.12
C LEU A 38 -15.25 -33.15 17.64
N ARG A 39 -15.02 -32.14 16.79
CA ARG A 39 -15.20 -32.26 15.35
C ARG A 39 -14.18 -33.20 14.72
N ALA A 40 -12.92 -33.18 15.15
CA ALA A 40 -11.87 -34.06 14.67
C ALA A 40 -12.24 -35.54 14.91
N MET A 41 -12.69 -35.86 16.13
CA MET A 41 -13.14 -37.21 16.49
C MET A 41 -14.28 -37.72 15.61
N MET A 42 -15.26 -36.85 15.25
CA MET A 42 -16.36 -37.25 14.36
C MET A 42 -15.91 -37.72 12.97
N TYR A 43 -14.76 -37.21 12.49
CA TYR A 43 -14.19 -37.58 11.19
C TYR A 43 -12.99 -38.54 11.30
N GLY A 44 -12.68 -39.06 12.50
CA GLY A 44 -11.50 -39.90 12.73
C GLY A 44 -10.17 -39.18 12.51
N LEU A 45 -10.15 -37.85 12.65
CA LEU A 45 -8.93 -37.04 12.57
C LEU A 45 -8.20 -37.00 13.92
N PRO A 46 -6.86 -36.84 13.93
CA PRO A 46 -6.11 -36.68 15.17
C PRO A 46 -6.52 -35.39 15.89
N GLU A 47 -6.59 -35.48 17.23
CA GLU A 47 -6.81 -34.32 18.09
C GLU A 47 -5.57 -33.43 18.14
N ALA A 48 -5.79 -32.12 18.33
CA ALA A 48 -4.71 -31.15 18.48
C ALA A 48 -4.58 -30.69 19.94
N GLU A 49 -3.34 -30.47 20.38
CA GLU A 49 -3.09 -29.87 21.70
C GLU A 49 -3.56 -28.41 21.75
N ARG A 50 -3.90 -27.93 22.94
CA ARG A 50 -4.34 -26.55 23.18
C ARG A 50 -3.38 -25.51 22.59
N PHE A 51 -2.06 -25.72 22.74
CA PHE A 51 -1.05 -24.80 22.21
C PHE A 51 -1.07 -24.75 20.68
N GLU A 52 -1.23 -25.90 20.02
CA GLU A 52 -1.32 -25.99 18.57
C GLU A 52 -2.59 -25.31 18.05
N VAL A 53 -3.72 -25.53 18.74
CA VAL A 53 -4.98 -24.83 18.46
C VAL A 53 -4.80 -23.31 18.65
N LYS A 54 -4.16 -22.87 19.73
CA LYS A 54 -3.86 -21.45 19.99
C LYS A 54 -2.97 -20.85 18.90
N ARG A 55 -1.95 -21.59 18.45
CA ARG A 55 -1.06 -21.18 17.35
C ARG A 55 -1.84 -20.94 16.06
N ILE A 56 -2.69 -21.89 15.67
CA ILE A 56 -3.46 -21.82 14.42
C ILE A 56 -4.59 -20.80 14.51
N ALA A 57 -5.46 -20.90 15.52
CA ALA A 57 -6.63 -20.04 15.70
C ALA A 57 -6.23 -18.58 15.98
N GLY A 58 -5.15 -18.39 16.75
CA GLY A 58 -4.58 -17.08 17.07
C GLY A 58 -3.67 -16.50 15.99
N ARG A 59 -3.41 -17.23 14.89
CA ARG A 59 -2.48 -16.85 13.82
C ARG A 59 -1.11 -16.39 14.36
N ILE A 60 -0.58 -17.12 15.33
CA ILE A 60 0.68 -16.77 16.00
C ILE A 60 1.83 -16.98 15.02
N ILE A 61 2.56 -15.91 14.72
CA ILE A 61 3.80 -15.95 13.93
C ILE A 61 4.94 -16.33 14.90
N PRO A 62 5.62 -17.47 14.69
CA PRO A 62 6.74 -17.86 15.55
C PRO A 62 7.90 -16.88 15.40
N ALA A 63 8.45 -16.44 16.53
CA ALA A 63 9.56 -15.50 16.57
C ALA A 63 10.55 -15.89 17.66
N ILE A 64 11.85 -15.68 17.39
CA ILE A 64 12.93 -15.89 18.35
C ILE A 64 13.93 -14.74 18.24
N ALA A 65 14.55 -14.38 19.37
CA ALA A 65 15.46 -13.24 19.45
C ALA A 65 16.68 -13.40 18.53
N THR A 66 17.17 -14.61 18.30
CA THR A 66 18.35 -14.89 17.47
C THR A 66 18.15 -14.46 16.01
N THR A 67 17.03 -14.83 15.39
CA THR A 67 16.70 -14.40 14.02
C THR A 67 16.50 -12.89 13.95
N THR A 68 15.88 -12.29 14.96
CA THR A 68 15.67 -10.84 15.03
C THR A 68 16.99 -10.08 15.11
N ALA A 69 17.91 -10.52 15.97
CA ALA A 69 19.23 -9.92 16.11
C ALA A 69 20.08 -10.08 14.82
N ALA A 70 20.02 -11.25 14.19
CA ALA A 70 20.72 -11.50 12.92
C ALA A 70 20.22 -10.57 11.80
N VAL A 71 18.90 -10.44 11.64
CA VAL A 71 18.29 -9.53 10.64
C VAL A 71 18.63 -8.08 10.95
N ALA A 72 18.55 -7.65 12.21
CA ALA A 72 18.92 -6.29 12.60
C ALA A 72 20.40 -5.96 12.31
N GLY A 73 21.30 -6.92 12.52
CA GLY A 73 22.72 -6.80 12.15
C GLY A 73 22.92 -6.61 10.65
N LEU A 74 22.24 -7.42 9.82
CA LEU A 74 22.29 -7.30 8.35
C LEU A 74 21.74 -5.95 7.86
N VAL A 75 20.62 -5.48 8.43
CA VAL A 75 20.06 -4.15 8.12
C VAL A 75 21.05 -3.04 8.49
N SER A 76 21.70 -3.14 9.66
CA SER A 76 22.68 -2.15 10.12
C SER A 76 23.87 -2.05 9.16
N LEU A 77 24.29 -3.15 8.54
CA LEU A 77 25.34 -3.14 7.51
C LEU A 77 24.90 -2.38 6.24
N GLU A 78 23.66 -2.56 5.78
CA GLU A 78 23.16 -1.81 4.61
C GLU A 78 23.01 -0.31 4.92
N VAL A 79 22.61 0.06 6.14
CA VAL A 79 22.57 1.46 6.59
C VAL A 79 23.96 2.09 6.59
N LEU A 80 24.99 1.36 7.05
CA LEU A 80 26.37 1.85 7.00
C LEU A 80 26.84 2.10 5.57
N LYS A 81 26.54 1.19 4.63
CA LYS A 81 26.83 1.42 3.21
C LYS A 81 26.15 2.68 2.70
N TYR A 82 24.86 2.86 3.01
CA TYR A 82 24.12 4.06 2.62
C TYR A 82 24.82 5.33 3.11
N ILE A 83 25.14 5.42 4.41
CA ILE A 83 25.81 6.59 4.99
C ILE A 83 27.20 6.83 4.38
N CYS A 84 28.00 5.78 4.17
CA CYS A 84 29.35 5.91 3.63
C CYS A 84 29.38 6.33 2.16
N PHE A 85 28.40 5.89 1.37
CA PHE A 85 28.36 6.19 -0.07
C PHE A 85 27.52 7.41 -0.42
N SER A 86 26.62 7.85 0.47
CA SER A 86 25.84 9.07 0.27
C SER A 86 26.72 10.31 0.16
N GLY A 87 26.57 11.06 -0.92
CA GLY A 87 27.36 12.28 -1.20
C GLY A 87 28.67 12.07 -1.97
N THR A 88 28.98 10.84 -2.42
CA THR A 88 30.06 10.64 -3.40
C THR A 88 29.53 10.83 -4.83
N SER A 89 30.38 11.27 -5.77
CA SER A 89 30.02 11.49 -7.18
C SER A 89 29.56 10.21 -7.92
N SER A 90 29.71 9.04 -7.30
CA SER A 90 29.27 7.73 -7.79
C SER A 90 28.23 7.07 -6.86
N GLU A 91 27.48 7.85 -6.07
CA GLU A 91 26.49 7.37 -5.09
C GLU A 91 25.54 6.30 -5.67
N ILE A 92 24.95 6.54 -6.84
CA ILE A 92 23.99 5.63 -7.46
C ILE A 92 24.65 4.31 -7.90
N GLU A 93 25.84 4.40 -8.51
CA GLU A 93 26.58 3.22 -9.00
C GLU A 93 27.09 2.38 -7.83
N CYS A 94 27.63 3.01 -6.79
CA CYS A 94 28.11 2.33 -5.59
C CYS A 94 26.97 1.66 -4.83
N LEU A 95 25.84 2.34 -4.61
CA LEU A 95 24.71 1.75 -3.90
C LEU A 95 24.09 0.61 -4.70
N THR A 96 23.97 0.73 -6.01
CA THR A 96 23.42 -0.36 -6.86
C THR A 96 24.35 -1.58 -6.87
N ASN A 97 25.67 -1.39 -6.88
CA ASN A 97 26.63 -2.49 -6.97
C ASN A 97 26.98 -3.13 -5.62
N HIS A 98 26.88 -2.40 -4.51
CA HIS A 98 27.28 -2.88 -3.17
C HIS A 98 26.12 -3.24 -2.23
N SER A 99 24.90 -2.79 -2.52
CA SER A 99 23.71 -3.17 -1.74
C SER A 99 23.42 -4.66 -1.89
N ARG A 100 22.93 -5.29 -0.81
CA ARG A 100 22.57 -6.72 -0.82
C ARG A 100 21.24 -6.95 -0.12
N ASN A 101 20.34 -7.65 -0.79
CA ASN A 101 19.19 -8.29 -0.17
C ASN A 101 19.66 -9.62 0.43
N ASN A 102 19.57 -9.74 1.76
CA ASN A 102 20.02 -10.94 2.48
C ASN A 102 18.80 -11.78 2.90
N PHE A 103 18.81 -13.05 2.52
CA PHE A 103 17.81 -14.05 2.88
C PHE A 103 18.47 -15.06 3.83
N ALA A 104 18.01 -15.14 5.07
CA ALA A 104 18.62 -15.99 6.08
C ALA A 104 17.68 -17.12 6.50
N ASN A 105 18.23 -18.34 6.61
CA ASN A 105 17.60 -19.44 7.30
C ASN A 105 18.58 -20.05 8.32
N LEU A 106 18.38 -19.68 9.60
CA LEU A 106 19.25 -20.12 10.70
C LEU A 106 19.06 -21.58 11.09
N SER A 107 18.02 -22.27 10.59
CA SER A 107 17.88 -23.72 10.80
C SER A 107 18.82 -24.53 9.88
N LEU A 108 19.17 -23.98 8.71
CA LEU A 108 20.13 -24.53 7.74
C LEU A 108 21.50 -23.82 7.79
N PRO A 109 21.79 -23.13 8.89
CA PRO A 109 22.74 -22.00 8.99
C PRO A 109 23.15 -21.33 7.67
N SER A 110 22.20 -20.87 6.87
CA SER A 110 22.48 -20.27 5.55
C SER A 110 22.06 -18.81 5.45
N VAL A 111 22.86 -18.03 4.72
CA VAL A 111 22.53 -16.67 4.30
C VAL A 111 22.81 -16.57 2.81
N LEU A 112 21.79 -16.24 2.03
CA LEU A 112 21.87 -15.97 0.61
C LEU A 112 21.82 -14.46 0.39
N SER A 113 22.84 -13.90 -0.25
CA SER A 113 22.87 -12.49 -0.61
C SER A 113 22.62 -12.33 -2.11
N ALA A 114 21.65 -11.48 -2.47
CA ALA A 114 21.32 -11.15 -3.84
C ALA A 114 21.46 -9.63 -4.07
N LEU A 115 21.77 -9.24 -5.31
CA LEU A 115 21.67 -7.84 -5.72
C LEU A 115 20.19 -7.41 -5.74
N PRO A 116 19.85 -6.19 -5.29
CA PRO A 116 18.53 -5.65 -5.53
C PRO A 116 18.20 -5.57 -7.02
N GLY A 117 16.93 -5.78 -7.34
CA GLY A 117 16.45 -5.60 -8.72
C GLY A 117 16.60 -4.15 -9.16
N LEU A 118 17.01 -3.95 -10.42
CA LEU A 118 17.02 -2.63 -11.02
C LEU A 118 15.60 -2.08 -11.09
N CYS A 119 15.47 -0.77 -10.98
CA CYS A 119 14.19 -0.11 -11.11
C CYS A 119 13.64 -0.30 -12.53
N VAL A 120 12.39 -0.78 -12.62
CA VAL A 120 11.73 -0.97 -13.92
C VAL A 120 11.37 0.40 -14.50
N THR A 121 11.81 0.65 -15.73
CA THR A 121 11.41 1.79 -16.53
C THR A 121 10.19 1.43 -17.38
N LYS A 122 9.17 2.28 -17.34
CA LYS A 122 7.97 2.20 -18.19
C LYS A 122 8.04 3.27 -19.26
N ASN A 123 7.62 2.92 -20.48
CA ASN A 123 7.59 3.85 -21.61
C ASN A 123 6.29 4.64 -21.60
N LEU A 124 6.38 5.92 -21.95
CA LEU A 124 5.25 6.79 -22.19
C LEU A 124 5.06 7.03 -23.70
N PRO A 125 3.84 7.33 -24.15
CA PRO A 125 3.50 7.59 -25.56
C PRO A 125 4.34 8.70 -26.23
N ASN A 126 4.95 9.59 -25.44
CA ASN A 126 5.79 10.69 -25.92
C ASN A 126 7.28 10.29 -26.11
N ASN A 127 7.61 8.98 -26.15
CA ASN A 127 8.98 8.44 -26.16
C ASN A 127 9.82 8.84 -24.93
N THR A 128 9.19 9.23 -23.83
CA THR A 128 9.88 9.39 -22.54
C THR A 128 9.68 8.15 -21.68
N HIS A 129 10.49 8.03 -20.64
CA HIS A 129 10.43 6.91 -19.70
C HIS A 129 10.22 7.45 -18.29
N PHE A 130 9.57 6.66 -17.45
CA PHE A 130 9.46 6.92 -16.02
C PHE A 130 9.65 5.65 -15.21
N THR A 131 9.93 5.83 -13.94
CA THR A 131 10.12 4.81 -12.93
C THR A 131 9.15 5.02 -11.77
N VAL A 132 9.07 4.06 -10.86
CA VAL A 132 8.23 4.19 -9.64
C VAL A 132 8.67 5.33 -8.72
N TRP A 133 9.89 5.85 -8.89
CA TRP A 133 10.43 6.96 -8.10
C TRP A 133 10.13 8.33 -8.70
N ASP A 134 9.68 8.37 -9.95
CA ASP A 134 9.39 9.63 -10.62
C ASP A 134 8.06 10.21 -10.13
N ARG A 135 8.09 11.52 -9.92
CA ARG A 135 6.92 12.32 -9.55
C ARG A 135 6.90 13.57 -10.39
N TRP A 136 5.74 13.88 -10.96
CA TRP A 136 5.50 15.16 -11.60
C TRP A 136 4.77 16.08 -10.65
N GLU A 137 5.31 17.28 -10.48
CA GLU A 137 4.70 18.30 -9.64
C GLU A 137 4.22 19.44 -10.53
N MET A 138 2.95 19.81 -10.41
CA MET A 138 2.35 20.90 -11.18
C MET A 138 1.55 21.83 -10.29
N LYS A 139 1.65 23.13 -10.60
CA LYS A 139 0.87 24.19 -9.93
C LYS A 139 -0.28 24.58 -10.84
N LEU A 140 -1.46 24.79 -10.26
CA LEU A 140 -2.55 25.39 -11.01
C LEU A 140 -2.22 26.85 -11.35
N PRO A 141 -2.41 27.30 -12.60
CA PRO A 141 -2.19 28.69 -12.98
C PRO A 141 -3.08 29.66 -12.19
N THR A 142 -4.31 29.25 -11.85
CA THR A 142 -5.26 30.07 -11.09
C THR A 142 -6.17 29.19 -10.23
N LYS A 143 -6.69 29.71 -9.11
CA LYS A 143 -7.65 29.00 -8.23
C LYS A 143 -8.95 28.60 -8.97
N THR A 144 -9.27 29.27 -10.08
CA THR A 144 -10.45 28.99 -10.91
C THR A 144 -10.15 28.11 -12.12
N SER A 145 -8.93 27.59 -12.25
CA SER A 145 -8.55 26.79 -13.43
C SER A 145 -9.47 25.59 -13.59
N THR A 146 -9.96 25.44 -14.82
CA THR A 146 -10.89 24.39 -15.19
C THR A 146 -10.16 23.06 -15.36
N LEU A 147 -10.90 21.95 -15.25
CA LEU A 147 -10.35 20.63 -15.55
C LEU A 147 -9.82 20.55 -16.99
N LYS A 148 -10.48 21.24 -17.93
CA LYS A 148 -10.01 21.34 -19.32
C LYS A 148 -8.64 22.01 -19.43
N GLU A 149 -8.44 23.16 -18.78
CA GLU A 149 -7.15 23.85 -18.76
C GLU A 149 -6.04 22.98 -18.17
N PHE A 150 -6.36 22.19 -17.14
CA PHE A 150 -5.40 21.27 -16.53
C PHE A 150 -4.98 20.15 -17.51
N ILE A 151 -5.93 19.56 -18.24
CA ILE A 151 -5.63 18.55 -19.27
C ILE A 151 -4.82 19.17 -20.42
N GLU A 152 -5.18 20.38 -20.87
CA GLU A 152 -4.43 21.11 -21.90
C GLU A 152 -3.00 21.46 -21.43
N LEU A 153 -2.83 21.77 -20.14
CA LEU A 153 -1.54 22.05 -19.54
C LEU A 153 -0.64 20.80 -19.54
N ILE A 154 -1.18 19.64 -19.15
CA ILE A 154 -0.46 18.35 -19.25
C ILE A 154 -0.08 18.05 -20.70
N LYS A 155 -1.01 18.25 -21.64
CA LYS A 155 -0.75 18.05 -23.07
C LYS A 155 0.35 18.99 -23.59
N ARG A 156 0.36 20.25 -23.15
CA ARG A 156 1.37 21.24 -23.56
C ARG A 156 2.75 20.96 -22.98
N GLU A 157 2.85 20.62 -21.69
CA GLU A 157 4.14 20.45 -21.01
C GLU A 157 4.74 19.05 -21.21
N LYS A 158 3.90 18.02 -21.28
CA LYS A 158 4.33 16.62 -21.34
C LYS A 158 4.09 15.97 -22.70
N GLY A 159 3.28 16.57 -23.58
CA GLY A 159 2.96 15.99 -24.89
C GLY A 159 2.09 14.74 -24.80
N LEU A 160 1.35 14.56 -23.70
CA LEU A 160 0.54 13.36 -23.45
C LEU A 160 -0.95 13.68 -23.44
N ASN A 161 -1.75 12.82 -24.06
CA ASN A 161 -3.21 12.87 -23.95
C ASN A 161 -3.64 12.11 -22.70
N VAL A 162 -4.43 12.76 -21.85
CA VAL A 162 -4.92 12.17 -20.60
C VAL A 162 -6.18 11.35 -20.89
N SER A 163 -6.19 10.08 -20.47
CA SER A 163 -7.36 9.21 -20.56
C SER A 163 -8.17 9.18 -19.26
N LEU A 164 -7.50 9.11 -18.11
CA LEU A 164 -8.13 8.98 -16.80
C LEU A 164 -7.40 9.82 -15.75
N ILE A 165 -8.15 10.57 -14.93
CA ILE A 165 -7.66 11.21 -13.72
C ILE A 165 -8.47 10.70 -12.54
N THR A 166 -7.78 10.12 -11.57
CA THR A 166 -8.37 9.65 -10.32
C THR A 166 -7.68 10.27 -9.11
N GLN A 167 -8.45 10.48 -8.06
CA GLN A 167 -7.92 10.76 -6.73
C GLN A 167 -8.27 9.57 -5.84
N ASN A 168 -7.26 8.79 -5.47
CA ASN A 168 -7.44 7.47 -4.85
C ASN A 168 -8.39 6.61 -5.72
N CYS A 169 -9.51 6.14 -5.17
CA CYS A 169 -10.50 5.33 -5.90
C CYS A 169 -11.61 6.16 -6.57
N ARG A 170 -11.53 7.50 -6.59
CA ARG A 170 -12.59 8.36 -7.13
C ARG A 170 -12.19 8.93 -8.50
N PRO A 171 -12.90 8.57 -9.58
CA PRO A 171 -12.67 9.16 -10.90
C PRO A 171 -13.12 10.62 -10.91
N ILE A 172 -12.21 11.50 -11.34
CA ILE A 172 -12.45 12.93 -11.56
C ILE A 172 -12.75 13.18 -13.03
N TYR A 173 -12.02 12.50 -13.91
CA TYR A 173 -12.12 12.59 -15.35
C TYR A 173 -11.87 11.23 -15.99
N MET A 174 -12.62 10.89 -17.03
CA MET A 174 -12.39 9.73 -17.87
C MET A 174 -12.85 10.07 -19.30
N THR A 175 -11.99 9.82 -20.29
CA THR A 175 -12.31 10.04 -21.70
C THR A 175 -13.45 9.10 -22.14
N HIS A 176 -14.24 9.52 -23.13
CA HIS A 176 -15.38 8.77 -23.70
C HIS A 176 -16.60 8.54 -22.79
N LEU A 177 -16.61 9.08 -21.56
CA LEU A 177 -17.79 9.05 -20.69
C LEU A 177 -18.51 10.41 -20.67
N PRO A 178 -19.76 10.50 -21.18
CA PRO A 178 -20.48 11.77 -21.38
C PRO A 178 -20.77 12.52 -20.07
N ASN A 179 -20.80 11.82 -18.93
CA ASN A 179 -20.98 12.43 -17.62
C ASN A 179 -19.77 13.28 -17.19
N PHE A 180 -18.55 12.89 -17.61
CA PHE A 180 -17.31 13.58 -17.26
C PHE A 180 -16.98 14.72 -18.22
N GLU A 181 -17.48 14.69 -19.47
CA GLU A 181 -17.36 15.82 -20.41
C GLU A 181 -17.99 17.10 -19.86
N ARG A 182 -19.12 16.98 -19.12
CA ARG A 182 -19.76 18.12 -18.45
C ARG A 182 -18.89 18.73 -17.34
N ASN A 183 -17.98 17.94 -16.76
CA ASN A 183 -17.09 18.39 -15.69
C ASN A 183 -15.86 19.13 -16.23
N LEU A 184 -15.56 19.05 -17.53
CA LEU A 184 -14.42 19.75 -18.14
C LEU A 184 -14.46 21.27 -17.93
N ARG A 185 -15.67 21.85 -17.91
CA ARG A 185 -15.87 23.30 -17.71
C ARG A 185 -15.92 23.71 -16.24
N LYS A 186 -15.95 22.75 -15.30
CA LYS A 186 -16.00 23.04 -13.87
C LYS A 186 -14.58 23.35 -13.34
N PRO A 187 -14.47 24.20 -12.32
CA PRO A 187 -13.21 24.40 -11.63
C PRO A 187 -12.72 23.09 -11.01
N MET A 188 -11.42 22.81 -11.11
CA MET A 188 -10.83 21.56 -10.65
C MET A 188 -10.80 21.46 -9.12
N LEU A 189 -10.49 22.55 -8.41
CA LEU A 189 -10.31 22.54 -6.95
C LEU A 189 -11.54 22.00 -6.18
N PRO A 190 -12.78 22.46 -6.44
CA PRO A 190 -13.97 21.92 -5.75
C PRO A 190 -14.25 20.45 -6.03
N MET A 191 -13.68 19.89 -7.11
CA MET A 191 -13.81 18.47 -7.42
C MET A 191 -12.88 17.63 -6.56
N LEU A 192 -11.78 18.18 -6.04
CA LEU A 192 -10.80 17.49 -5.22
C LEU A 192 -11.26 17.43 -3.75
N LYS A 193 -10.93 16.33 -3.08
CA LYS A 193 -11.06 16.22 -1.62
C LYS A 193 -9.74 16.63 -0.99
N TYR A 194 -9.72 17.75 -0.30
CA TYR A 194 -8.56 18.22 0.46
C TYR A 194 -9.04 18.93 1.73
N THR A 195 -8.19 18.96 2.74
CA THR A 195 -8.37 19.74 3.95
C THR A 195 -7.62 21.08 3.84
N PRO A 196 -8.03 22.12 4.57
CA PRO A 196 -7.34 23.43 4.52
C PRO A 196 -5.86 23.40 4.95
N LYS A 197 -5.40 22.30 5.56
CA LYS A 197 -4.00 22.11 5.96
C LYS A 197 -3.14 21.48 4.86
N ASP A 198 -3.76 20.94 3.82
CA ASP A 198 -3.07 20.23 2.77
C ASP A 198 -2.40 21.24 1.82
N SER A 199 -1.11 21.05 1.55
CA SER A 199 -0.35 21.86 0.60
C SER A 199 -0.35 21.28 -0.82
N TYR A 200 -0.76 20.01 -0.97
CA TYR A 200 -0.82 19.32 -2.25
C TYR A 200 -1.89 18.21 -2.24
N VAL A 201 -2.25 17.76 -3.44
CA VAL A 201 -3.10 16.59 -3.68
C VAL A 201 -2.39 15.66 -4.66
N ASP A 202 -2.28 14.39 -4.30
CA ASP A 202 -1.76 13.37 -5.21
C ASP A 202 -2.89 12.82 -6.09
N LEU A 203 -2.60 12.69 -7.38
CA LEU A 203 -3.48 12.23 -8.45
C LEU A 203 -2.80 11.07 -9.17
N VAL A 204 -3.63 10.13 -9.62
CA VAL A 204 -3.21 9.07 -10.54
C VAL A 204 -3.76 9.41 -11.91
N VAL A 205 -2.86 9.60 -12.86
CA VAL A 205 -3.17 10.00 -14.24
C VAL A 205 -2.74 8.87 -15.17
N ALA A 206 -3.67 8.39 -15.98
CA ALA A 206 -3.39 7.50 -17.10
C ALA A 206 -3.48 8.27 -18.42
N TYR A 207 -2.74 7.79 -19.41
CA TYR A 207 -2.59 8.41 -20.72
C TYR A 207 -3.04 7.46 -21.82
N GLU A 208 -3.53 8.01 -22.92
CA GLU A 208 -3.86 7.24 -24.12
C GLU A 208 -2.56 6.66 -24.71
N GLY A 209 -2.56 5.35 -24.98
CA GLY A 209 -1.45 4.63 -25.60
C GLY A 209 -1.43 4.76 -27.13
N ASP A 210 -0.56 3.97 -27.76
CA ASP A 210 -0.42 3.93 -29.23
C ASP A 210 -1.62 3.27 -29.94
N SER A 211 -2.45 2.53 -29.19
CA SER A 211 -3.70 1.96 -29.69
C SER A 211 -4.89 2.57 -28.94
N ASP A 212 -6.01 2.77 -29.64
CA ASP A 212 -7.23 3.41 -29.11
C ASP A 212 -7.84 2.68 -27.88
N SER A 213 -7.37 1.48 -27.54
CA SER A 213 -7.85 0.67 -26.42
C SER A 213 -6.85 0.50 -25.27
N ASP A 214 -5.61 0.98 -25.41
CA ASP A 214 -4.57 0.77 -24.41
C ASP A 214 -4.33 2.04 -23.59
N ASP A 215 -4.63 1.98 -22.29
CA ASP A 215 -4.25 3.01 -21.33
C ASP A 215 -2.85 2.72 -20.76
N VAL A 216 -2.00 3.75 -20.73
CA VAL A 216 -0.66 3.69 -20.15
C VAL A 216 -0.65 4.43 -18.82
N GLU A 217 -0.21 3.75 -17.75
CA GLU A 217 -0.02 4.39 -16.44
C GLU A 217 1.09 5.45 -16.49
N GLY A 218 0.86 6.55 -15.78
CA GLY A 218 1.84 7.62 -15.58
C GLY A 218 2.66 7.53 -14.30
N PRO A 219 3.69 8.39 -14.15
CA PRO A 219 4.32 8.64 -12.87
C PRO A 219 3.33 9.26 -11.88
N SER A 220 3.67 9.20 -10.59
CA SER A 220 2.86 9.84 -9.55
C SER A 220 2.71 11.34 -9.84
N PHE A 221 1.49 11.86 -9.75
CA PHE A 221 1.19 13.24 -10.13
C PHE A 221 0.78 14.05 -8.91
N ARG A 222 1.53 15.08 -8.57
CA ARG A 222 1.28 15.95 -7.42
C ARG A 222 0.80 17.32 -7.88
N LEU A 223 -0.43 17.63 -7.51
CA LEU A 223 -0.99 18.95 -7.71
C LEU A 223 -0.71 19.80 -6.47
N MET A 224 0.10 20.84 -6.63
CA MET A 224 0.34 21.80 -5.56
C MET A 224 -0.89 22.71 -5.42
N LEU A 225 -1.48 22.73 -4.22
CA LEU A 225 -2.63 23.58 -3.93
C LEU A 225 -2.17 25.04 -3.84
N PRO A 226 -2.94 26.01 -4.37
CA PRO A 226 -2.58 27.41 -4.25
C PRO A 226 -2.60 27.83 -2.77
N SER A 227 -1.49 28.39 -2.29
CA SER A 227 -1.47 29.06 -0.98
C SER A 227 -2.46 30.23 -0.99
N ASP A 228 -3.13 30.45 0.14
CA ASP A 228 -3.89 31.69 0.37
C ASP A 228 -2.97 32.92 0.47
#